data_AF-X1KW58-F1
#
_entry.id   AF-X1KW58-F1
#
_cell.length_a   1.000
_cell.length_b   1.000
_cell.length_c   1.000
_cell.angle_alpha   90.00
_cell.angle_beta   90.00
_cell.angle_gamma   90.00
#
_symmetry.space_group_name_H-M   'P 1'
#
loop_
_entity.id
_entity.type
_entity.pdbx_description
1 polymer ?
#
loop_
_entity_poly.entity_id
_entity_poly.type
_entity_poly.pdbx_seq_one_letter_code
_entity_poly.pdbx_strand_id
1 'polypeptide(L)'
;MSLTYCPRVVGPRRPDYHCLESIVTSPQFAAKAGEELALAIYNHFTSRADGTYHFWPSGETEGNPRVRRSVYDPVKLLNAYGWAICGQCAQVLYGLYRAGGLKPGLIGLPGHSLCEVFYDGRWHILDVDMWTWFRAAEGHVAG
;
A
#
# COMPACT_ATOMS: atom_id res chain seq x y z
N MET A 1 28.15 1.61 8.50
CA MET A 1 26.89 1.58 7.73
C MET A 1 26.37 0.17 7.74
N SER A 2 25.15 -0.05 8.21
CA SER A 2 24.49 -1.35 8.10
C SER A 2 24.02 -1.53 6.66
N LEU A 3 24.52 -2.55 5.96
CA LEU A 3 23.97 -2.94 4.66
C LEU A 3 22.70 -3.73 4.90
N THR A 4 21.64 -3.34 4.21
CA THR A 4 20.33 -4.01 4.28
C THR A 4 20.02 -4.59 2.92
N TYR A 5 19.61 -5.86 2.91
CA TYR A 5 19.27 -6.58 1.70
C TYR A 5 17.77 -6.80 1.63
N CYS A 6 17.22 -6.64 0.45
CA CYS A 6 15.86 -7.02 0.09
C CYS A 6 15.95 -7.91 -1.14
N PRO A 7 15.41 -9.14 -1.12
CA PRO A 7 15.33 -9.92 -2.35
C PRO A 7 14.51 -9.15 -3.38
N ARG A 8 14.94 -9.17 -4.63
CA ARG A 8 14.11 -8.73 -5.75
C ARG A 8 13.50 -9.96 -6.39
N VAL A 9 12.20 -10.13 -6.23
CA VAL A 9 11.47 -11.23 -6.86
C VAL A 9 10.91 -10.74 -8.18
N VAL A 10 11.31 -11.36 -9.29
CA VAL A 10 10.83 -11.02 -10.63
C VAL A 10 9.96 -12.16 -11.18
N GLY A 11 8.92 -11.80 -11.93
CA GLY A 11 8.07 -12.78 -12.58
C GLY A 11 7.10 -12.14 -13.58
N PRO A 12 6.59 -12.91 -14.55
CA PRO A 12 5.74 -12.38 -15.62
C PRO A 12 4.30 -12.05 -15.18
N ARG A 13 3.91 -12.45 -13.96
CA ARG A 13 2.52 -12.38 -13.46
C ARG A 13 2.34 -11.50 -12.22
N ARG A 14 3.41 -10.82 -11.75
CA ARG A 14 3.37 -9.94 -10.58
C ARG A 14 4.09 -8.63 -10.93
N PRO A 15 3.67 -7.49 -10.36
CA PRO A 15 4.41 -6.24 -10.51
C PRO A 15 5.86 -6.41 -10.07
N ASP A 16 6.76 -5.65 -10.68
CA ASP A 16 8.14 -5.55 -10.20
C ASP A 16 8.18 -4.60 -9.00
N TYR A 17 8.29 -5.18 -7.80
CA TYR A 17 8.36 -4.47 -6.52
C TYR A 17 9.74 -3.87 -6.22
N HIS A 18 10.55 -3.57 -7.23
CA HIS A 18 11.89 -3.01 -7.03
C HIS A 18 11.85 -1.58 -6.42
N CYS A 19 10.91 -0.75 -6.85
CA CYS A 19 10.66 0.60 -6.34
C CYS A 19 9.20 0.99 -6.58
N LEU A 20 8.71 2.03 -5.91
CA LEU A 20 7.30 2.45 -5.99
C LEU A 20 6.88 2.80 -7.43
N GLU A 21 7.75 3.47 -8.18
CA GLU A 21 7.53 3.84 -9.59
C GLU A 21 7.37 2.61 -10.48
N SER A 22 8.20 1.59 -10.28
CA SER A 22 8.11 0.31 -10.98
C SER A 22 6.78 -0.41 -10.68
N ILE A 23 6.31 -0.31 -9.43
CA ILE A 23 5.00 -0.86 -9.05
C ILE A 23 3.91 -0.15 -9.83
N VAL A 24 3.76 1.17 -9.70
CA VAL A 24 2.63 1.92 -10.29
C VAL A 24 2.66 2.00 -11.82
N THR A 25 3.79 1.71 -12.45
CA THR A 25 3.92 1.60 -13.92
C THR A 25 3.65 0.19 -14.46
N SER A 26 3.41 -0.79 -13.58
CA SER A 26 3.05 -2.15 -14.00
C SER A 26 1.69 -2.17 -14.72
N PRO A 27 1.46 -3.11 -15.67
CA PRO A 27 0.30 -3.07 -16.57
C PRO A 27 -1.08 -2.94 -15.91
N GLN A 28 -1.25 -3.48 -14.70
CA GLN A 28 -2.52 -3.40 -13.95
C GLN A 28 -2.83 -2.00 -13.38
N PHE A 29 -1.82 -1.13 -13.26
CA PHE A 29 -1.96 0.23 -12.72
C PHE A 29 -1.68 1.31 -13.77
N ALA A 30 -0.88 0.97 -14.79
CA ALA A 30 -0.46 1.89 -15.84
C ALA A 30 -1.65 2.62 -16.49
N ALA A 31 -1.47 3.92 -16.72
CA ALA A 31 -2.45 4.84 -17.30
C ALA A 31 -3.76 5.06 -16.50
N LYS A 32 -3.93 4.42 -15.34
CA LYS A 32 -5.07 4.68 -14.44
C LYS A 32 -4.81 5.94 -13.62
N ALA A 33 -5.89 6.64 -13.27
CA ALA A 33 -5.87 7.81 -12.38
C ALA A 33 -7.12 7.84 -11.50
N GLY A 34 -7.16 8.75 -10.52
CA GLY A 34 -8.31 8.95 -9.64
C GLY A 34 -8.81 7.67 -8.98
N GLU A 35 -10.14 7.47 -8.99
CA GLU A 35 -10.80 6.29 -8.44
C GLU A 35 -10.32 4.98 -9.10
N GLU A 36 -10.06 5.00 -10.41
CA GLU A 36 -9.65 3.78 -11.14
C GLU A 36 -8.31 3.25 -10.65
N LEU A 37 -7.34 4.15 -10.42
CA LEU A 37 -6.04 3.77 -9.87
C LEU A 37 -6.16 3.32 -8.41
N ALA A 38 -6.94 4.05 -7.61
CA ALA A 38 -7.14 3.71 -6.20
C ALA A 38 -7.77 2.32 -6.02
N LEU A 39 -8.82 2.01 -6.79
CA LEU A 39 -9.44 0.68 -6.81
C LEU A 39 -8.53 -0.39 -7.37
N ALA A 40 -7.71 -0.10 -8.40
CA ALA A 40 -6.77 -1.08 -8.93
C ALA A 40 -5.72 -1.48 -7.87
N ILE A 41 -5.17 -0.49 -7.14
CA ILE A 41 -4.26 -0.72 -6.01
C ILE A 41 -4.95 -1.55 -4.92
N TYR A 42 -6.16 -1.15 -4.50
CA TYR A 42 -6.93 -1.89 -3.51
C TYR A 42 -7.16 -3.34 -3.93
N ASN A 43 -7.66 -3.57 -5.15
CA ASN A 43 -7.96 -4.90 -5.68
C ASN A 43 -6.71 -5.79 -5.73
N HIS A 44 -5.55 -5.21 -6.04
CA HIS A 44 -4.28 -5.93 -6.06
C HIS A 44 -3.89 -6.45 -4.67
N PHE A 45 -3.89 -5.57 -3.66
CA PHE A 45 -3.52 -5.91 -2.29
C PHE A 45 -4.61 -6.61 -1.46
N THR A 46 -5.79 -6.80 -2.04
CA THR A 46 -6.86 -7.64 -1.47
C THR A 46 -7.16 -8.88 -2.33
N SER A 47 -6.33 -9.14 -3.35
CA SER A 47 -6.47 -10.32 -4.20
C SER A 47 -5.96 -11.59 -3.51
N ARG A 48 -6.39 -12.76 -3.99
CA ARG A 48 -5.87 -14.05 -3.51
C ARG A 48 -4.41 -14.33 -3.90
N ALA A 49 -3.90 -13.64 -4.92
CA ALA A 49 -2.57 -13.90 -5.47
C ALA A 49 -1.52 -12.96 -4.86
N ASP A 50 -1.87 -11.68 -4.74
CA ASP A 50 -0.99 -10.58 -4.36
C ASP A 50 -1.41 -9.85 -3.09
N GLY A 51 -2.51 -10.29 -2.47
CA GLY A 51 -3.04 -9.64 -1.28
C GLY A 51 -2.14 -9.78 -0.07
N THR A 52 -2.12 -8.71 0.73
CA THR A 52 -1.56 -8.72 2.08
C THR A 52 -2.65 -9.13 3.06
N TYR A 53 -2.29 -9.83 4.13
CA TYR A 53 -3.21 -10.11 5.24
C TYR A 53 -2.73 -9.40 6.51
N HIS A 54 -3.68 -9.07 7.38
CA HIS A 54 -3.41 -8.46 8.66
C HIS A 54 -2.66 -9.44 9.58
N PHE A 55 -1.46 -9.05 10.01
CA PHE A 55 -0.72 -9.80 11.03
C PHE A 55 0.22 -8.88 11.82
N TRP A 56 0.94 -9.44 12.80
CA TRP A 56 1.85 -8.72 13.68
C TRP A 56 2.88 -7.87 12.89
N PRO A 57 3.25 -6.67 13.37
CA PRO A 57 4.23 -5.83 12.69
C PRO A 57 5.53 -6.58 12.42
N SER A 58 5.98 -6.58 11.18
CA SER A 58 7.30 -7.08 10.83
C SER A 58 8.39 -6.25 11.52
N GLY A 59 9.25 -6.90 12.30
CA GLY A 59 10.31 -6.27 13.07
C GLY A 59 11.69 -6.81 12.73
N GLU A 60 12.70 -5.94 12.70
CA GLU A 60 14.10 -6.30 12.43
C GLU A 60 15.07 -5.63 13.43
N THR A 61 16.13 -6.33 13.81
CA THR A 61 17.00 -5.96 14.94
C THR A 61 17.94 -4.78 14.68
N GLU A 62 18.48 -4.53 13.48
CA GLU A 62 19.14 -3.25 13.15
C GLU A 62 19.15 -2.97 11.64
N GLY A 63 19.48 -1.74 11.19
CA GLY A 63 19.82 -1.47 9.77
C GLY A 63 18.73 -1.02 8.79
N ASN A 64 17.46 -1.06 9.14
CA ASN A 64 16.35 -0.82 8.20
C ASN A 64 15.69 0.56 8.39
N PRO A 65 15.00 1.12 7.37
CA PRO A 65 14.01 2.18 7.59
C PRO A 65 12.93 1.62 8.52
N ARG A 66 13.01 2.00 9.79
CA ARG A 66 12.15 1.49 10.85
C ARG A 66 11.49 2.64 11.57
N VAL A 67 10.24 2.43 11.94
CA VAL A 67 9.57 3.23 12.97
C VAL A 67 9.28 2.28 14.12
N ARG A 68 9.82 2.59 15.31
CA ARG A 68 9.65 1.77 16.53
C ARG A 68 10.02 0.29 16.36
N ARG A 69 11.14 0.00 15.67
CA ARG A 69 11.67 -1.35 15.35
C ARG A 69 10.90 -2.13 14.28
N SER A 70 9.78 -1.61 13.80
CA SER A 70 9.01 -2.22 12.71
C SER A 70 9.47 -1.73 11.35
N VAL A 71 9.44 -2.60 10.34
CA VAL A 71 9.79 -2.26 8.94
C VAL A 71 8.64 -1.45 8.33
N TYR A 72 8.94 -0.31 7.73
CA TYR A 72 7.95 0.52 7.03
C TYR A 72 8.32 0.81 5.58
N ASP A 73 9.45 0.26 5.12
CA ASP A 73 9.84 0.32 3.73
C ASP A 73 8.88 -0.54 2.88
N PRO A 74 8.14 0.04 1.92
CA PRO A 74 7.14 -0.68 1.15
C PRO A 74 7.77 -1.74 0.24
N VAL A 75 8.95 -1.49 -0.32
CA VAL A 75 9.67 -2.46 -1.17
C VAL A 75 10.03 -3.69 -0.33
N LYS A 76 10.53 -3.48 0.88
CA LYS A 76 10.89 -4.60 1.77
C LYS A 76 9.68 -5.37 2.28
N LEU A 77 8.62 -4.67 2.68
CA LEU A 77 7.36 -5.30 3.12
C LEU A 77 6.81 -6.25 2.05
N LEU A 78 6.76 -5.78 0.80
CA LEU A 78 6.16 -6.52 -0.30
C LEU A 78 7.03 -7.67 -0.82
N ASN A 79 8.36 -7.55 -0.79
CA ASN A 79 9.25 -8.61 -1.28
C ASN A 79 9.61 -9.67 -0.22
N ALA A 80 9.69 -9.30 1.07
CA ALA A 80 10.26 -10.17 2.10
C ALA A 80 9.24 -10.75 3.09
N TYR A 81 8.09 -10.09 3.27
CA TYR A 81 7.12 -10.47 4.30
C TYR A 81 5.83 -11.01 3.70
N GLY A 82 5.17 -10.25 2.82
CA GLY A 82 3.86 -10.65 2.26
C GLY A 82 2.69 -10.54 3.25
N TRP A 83 2.92 -9.98 4.44
CA TRP A 83 1.90 -9.54 5.39
C TRP A 83 2.26 -8.16 5.92
N ALA A 84 1.30 -7.46 6.51
CA ALA A 84 1.49 -6.15 7.12
C ALA A 84 0.44 -5.92 8.20
N ILE A 85 0.73 -5.02 9.14
CA ILE A 85 -0.27 -4.45 10.05
C ILE A 85 -0.80 -3.12 9.51
N CYS A 86 -1.95 -2.65 10.00
CA CYS A 86 -2.62 -1.40 9.58
C CYS A 86 -1.69 -0.22 9.28
N GLY A 87 -0.77 0.12 10.19
CA GLY A 87 0.19 1.21 9.95
C GLY A 87 1.14 0.95 8.77
N GLN A 88 1.58 -0.29 8.59
CA GLN A 88 2.43 -0.69 7.45
C GLN A 88 1.65 -0.66 6.15
N CYS A 89 0.41 -1.16 6.13
CA CYS A 89 -0.51 -1.03 5.00
C CYS A 89 -0.73 0.43 4.61
N ALA A 90 -1.00 1.31 5.58
CA ALA A 90 -1.18 2.73 5.36
C ALA A 90 0.06 3.40 4.74
N GLN A 91 1.27 3.04 5.17
CA GLN A 91 2.51 3.58 4.61
C GLN A 91 2.80 3.07 3.20
N VAL A 92 2.49 1.80 2.91
CA VAL A 92 2.56 1.25 1.54
C VAL A 92 1.62 2.03 0.63
N LEU A 93 0.36 2.21 1.03
CA LEU A 93 -0.63 2.98 0.26
C LEU A 93 -0.20 4.43 0.07
N TYR A 94 0.32 5.09 1.11
CA TYR A 94 0.82 6.46 1.01
C TYR A 94 1.92 6.59 -0.06
N GLY A 95 2.88 5.66 -0.06
CA GLY A 95 3.95 5.63 -1.06
C GLY A 95 3.43 5.41 -2.48
N LEU A 96 2.54 4.43 -2.67
CA LEU A 96 1.98 4.09 -3.98
C LEU A 96 1.08 5.20 -4.54
N TYR A 97 0.23 5.80 -3.72
CA TYR A 97 -0.60 6.92 -4.13
C TYR A 97 0.26 8.12 -4.54
N ARG A 98 1.31 8.46 -3.77
CA ARG A 98 2.28 9.50 -4.17
C ARG A 98 2.93 9.19 -5.51
N ALA A 99 3.44 7.97 -5.68
CA ALA A 99 4.12 7.56 -6.91
C ALA A 99 3.17 7.55 -8.12
N GLY A 100 1.91 7.19 -7.91
CA GLY A 100 0.84 7.21 -8.92
C GLY A 100 0.22 8.60 -9.18
N GLY A 101 0.77 9.66 -8.60
CA GLY A 101 0.29 11.04 -8.82
C GLY A 101 -0.98 11.42 -8.06
N LEU A 102 -1.45 10.59 -7.13
CA LEU A 102 -2.55 10.91 -6.23
C LEU A 102 -2.04 11.64 -4.98
N LYS A 103 -2.94 12.32 -4.27
CA LYS A 103 -2.64 12.98 -3.00
C LYS A 103 -3.11 12.13 -1.82
N PRO A 104 -2.21 11.45 -1.09
CA PRO A 104 -2.59 10.69 0.10
C PRO A 104 -2.56 11.51 1.40
N GLY A 105 -3.22 10.99 2.41
CA GLY A 105 -3.20 11.44 3.80
C GLY A 105 -3.14 10.25 4.75
N LEU A 106 -2.43 10.39 5.88
CA LEU A 106 -2.38 9.35 6.91
C LEU A 106 -3.31 9.73 8.05
N ILE A 107 -4.17 8.79 8.46
CA ILE A 107 -5.10 8.98 9.58
C ILE A 107 -4.84 7.95 10.66
N GLY A 108 -4.80 8.41 11.91
CA GLY A 108 -4.71 7.57 13.10
C GLY A 108 -6.06 7.48 13.79
N LEU A 109 -6.48 6.26 14.10
CA LEU A 109 -7.70 5.95 14.83
C LEU A 109 -7.34 5.16 16.11
N PRO A 110 -8.21 5.12 17.13
CA PRO A 110 -7.99 4.26 18.28
C PRO A 110 -7.84 2.79 17.85
N GLY A 111 -6.61 2.26 17.96
CA GLY A 111 -6.29 0.88 17.58
C GLY A 111 -6.17 0.62 16.07
N HIS A 112 -6.22 1.65 15.21
CA HIS A 112 -6.14 1.46 13.75
C HIS A 112 -5.41 2.62 13.07
N SER A 113 -4.93 2.40 11.84
CA SER A 113 -4.30 3.44 11.02
C SER A 113 -4.58 3.17 9.56
N LEU A 114 -4.88 4.22 8.81
CA LEU A 114 -5.31 4.13 7.40
C LEU A 114 -4.56 5.16 6.56
N CYS A 115 -4.63 4.97 5.24
CA CYS A 115 -4.28 5.97 4.26
C CYS A 115 -5.55 6.39 3.51
N GLU A 116 -5.95 7.65 3.67
CA GLU A 116 -6.93 8.28 2.80
C GLU A 116 -6.24 8.77 1.52
N VAL A 117 -7.03 8.97 0.46
CA VAL A 117 -6.55 9.48 -0.83
C VAL A 117 -7.53 10.49 -1.41
N PHE A 118 -7.00 11.57 -1.98
CA PHE A 118 -7.79 12.65 -2.55
C PHE A 118 -7.79 12.58 -4.09
N TYR A 119 -8.99 12.52 -4.65
CA TYR A 119 -9.28 12.62 -6.09
C TYR A 119 -10.70 13.17 -6.26
N ASP A 120 -11.04 13.65 -7.47
CA ASP A 120 -12.38 14.17 -7.80
C ASP A 120 -12.96 15.18 -6.77
N GLY A 121 -12.07 15.96 -6.15
CA GLY A 121 -12.41 17.01 -5.20
C GLY A 121 -12.75 16.53 -3.78
N ARG A 122 -12.51 15.26 -3.42
CA ARG A 122 -12.91 14.66 -2.14
C ARG A 122 -11.86 13.71 -1.59
N TRP A 123 -11.95 13.41 -0.30
CA TRP A 123 -11.17 12.36 0.35
C TRP A 123 -11.92 11.04 0.33
N HIS A 124 -11.18 9.95 0.15
CA HIS A 124 -11.69 8.59 0.02
C HIS A 124 -10.84 7.62 0.85
N ILE A 125 -11.47 6.59 1.42
CA ILE A 125 -10.80 5.54 2.19
C ILE A 125 -11.01 4.19 1.51
N LEU A 126 -9.89 3.52 1.21
CA LEU A 126 -9.85 2.12 0.81
C LEU A 126 -8.93 1.36 1.77
N ASP A 127 -9.53 0.61 2.69
CA ASP A 127 -8.80 -0.09 3.75
C ASP A 127 -8.31 -1.46 3.26
N VAL A 128 -7.05 -1.49 2.85
CA VAL A 128 -6.34 -2.72 2.45
C VAL A 128 -5.98 -3.62 3.64
N ASP A 129 -5.96 -3.11 4.87
CA ASP A 129 -5.67 -3.92 6.06
C ASP A 129 -6.89 -4.78 6.44
N MET A 130 -8.07 -4.16 6.45
CA MET A 130 -9.33 -4.85 6.77
C MET A 130 -10.09 -5.35 5.53
N TRP A 131 -9.54 -5.17 4.34
CA TRP A 131 -10.13 -5.55 3.05
C TRP A 131 -11.54 -4.97 2.89
N THR A 132 -11.70 -3.68 3.15
CA THR A 132 -13.00 -3.01 3.10
C THR A 132 -12.95 -1.62 2.48
N TRP A 133 -14.04 -1.26 1.82
CA TRP A 133 -14.38 0.10 1.41
C TRP A 133 -15.89 0.16 1.20
N PHE A 134 -16.45 1.36 1.22
CA PHE A 134 -17.89 1.56 1.05
C PHE A 134 -18.16 2.50 -0.13
N ARG A 135 -19.30 2.30 -0.80
CA ARG A 135 -19.81 3.23 -1.81
C ARG A 135 -20.86 4.11 -1.16
N ALA A 136 -20.70 5.43 -1.27
CA ALA A 136 -21.70 6.38 -0.84
C ALA A 136 -22.94 6.32 -1.76
N ALA A 137 -24.07 6.85 -1.30
CA ALA A 137 -25.33 6.84 -2.06
C ALA A 137 -25.21 7.58 -3.39
N GLU A 138 -24.35 8.59 -3.44
CA GLU A 138 -24.04 9.40 -4.63
C GLU A 138 -23.09 8.69 -5.59
N GLY A 139 -22.69 7.45 -5.30
CA GLY A 139 -21.97 6.58 -6.22
C GLY A 139 -20.47 6.75 -6.25
N HIS A 140 -19.83 7.43 -5.29
CA HIS A 140 -18.37 7.52 -5.14
C HIS A 140 -17.87 6.65 -3.97
N VAL A 141 -16.58 6.33 -3.92
CA VAL A 141 -15.98 5.68 -2.73
C VAL A 141 -16.14 6.61 -1.51
N ALA A 142 -16.54 6.07 -0.35
CA ALA A 142 -16.67 6.85 0.87
C ALA A 142 -15.30 7.24 1.46
N GLY A 143 -15.24 8.39 2.13
CA GLY A 143 -14.10 8.84 2.93
C GLY A 143 -14.37 8.77 4.42
#